data_AF-A0A146LCV1-F1
#
_entry.id   AF-A0A146LCV1-F1
#
_cell.length_a   1.000
_cell.length_b   1.000
_cell.length_c   1.000
_cell.angle_alpha   90.00
_cell.angle_beta   90.00
_cell.angle_gamma   90.00
#
_symmetry.space_group_name_H-M   'P 1'
#
loop_
_entity.id
_entity.type
_entity.pdbx_description
1 polymer ?
#
loop_
_entity_poly.entity_id
_entity_poly.type
_entity_poly.pdbx_seq_one_letter_code
_entity_poly.pdbx_strand_id
1 'polypeptide(L)'
;AIYCSTLVCGSSAGELILINLSCLISKGAYKVCKRTCVTCLVSISNETVAVSFDDGTVRLFSLFPNQDIGIIGRVRTFSTSLAVSHDGRWLIANDSFLGCMIFDLGDVQTNQPVRKKIRSNVVDRELPSSSQETKSDFFSSL
;
A
#
# COMPACT_ATOMS: atom_id res chain seq x y z
N ALA A 1 9.30 -27.90 -10.37
CA ALA A 1 9.15 -26.82 -9.37
C ALA A 1 7.88 -27.11 -8.58
N ILE A 2 7.98 -27.34 -7.28
CA ILE A 2 6.80 -27.57 -6.43
C ILE A 2 6.13 -26.20 -6.29
N TYR A 3 5.10 -25.93 -7.08
CA TYR A 3 4.23 -24.78 -6.87
C TYR A 3 3.57 -24.96 -5.50
N CYS A 4 4.15 -24.37 -4.46
CA CYS A 4 3.51 -24.28 -3.16
C CYS A 4 2.31 -23.34 -3.30
N SER A 5 1.14 -23.93 -3.57
CA SER A 5 -0.13 -23.22 -3.63
C SER A 5 -0.33 -22.47 -2.31
N THR A 6 -0.33 -21.14 -2.38
CA THR A 6 -0.49 -20.28 -1.21
C THR A 6 -1.92 -19.76 -1.21
N LEU A 7 -2.65 -20.03 -0.13
CA LEU A 7 -3.98 -19.54 0.11
C LEU A 7 -3.90 -18.18 0.80
N VAL A 8 -4.70 -17.22 0.33
CA VAL A 8 -4.82 -15.88 0.90
C VAL A 8 -6.20 -15.73 1.51
N CYS A 9 -6.26 -15.46 2.81
CA CYS A 9 -7.50 -15.18 3.54
C CYS A 9 -7.54 -13.75 4.03
N GLY A 10 -8.71 -13.12 3.98
CA GLY A 10 -8.96 -11.83 4.60
C GLY A 10 -9.50 -12.01 6.01
N SER A 11 -9.08 -11.15 6.93
CA SER A 11 -9.56 -11.10 8.30
C SER A 11 -10.38 -9.84 8.53
N SER A 12 -11.33 -9.91 9.47
CA SER A 12 -12.09 -8.75 9.94
C SER A 12 -11.20 -7.71 10.65
N ALA A 13 -10.00 -8.09 11.07
CA ALA A 13 -9.01 -7.17 11.66
C ALA A 13 -8.22 -6.34 10.62
N GLY A 14 -8.49 -6.50 9.32
CA GLY A 14 -7.76 -5.81 8.25
C GLY A 14 -6.44 -6.50 7.87
N GLU A 15 -6.37 -7.80 8.13
CA GLU A 15 -5.17 -8.60 7.95
C GLU A 15 -5.37 -9.64 6.84
N LEU A 16 -4.33 -9.83 6.02
CA LEU A 16 -4.26 -10.91 5.05
C LEU A 16 -3.44 -12.06 5.65
N ILE A 17 -4.08 -13.20 5.80
CA ILE A 17 -3.44 -14.41 6.32
C ILE A 17 -3.01 -15.26 5.14
N LEU A 18 -1.72 -15.58 5.06
CA LEU A 18 -1.15 -16.47 4.05
C LEU A 18 -0.98 -17.87 4.63
N ILE A 19 -1.51 -18.87 3.95
CA ILE A 19 -1.43 -20.28 4.35
C ILE A 19 -0.83 -21.08 3.20
N ASN A 20 0.19 -21.88 3.48
CA ASN A 20 0.68 -22.84 2.51
C ASN A 20 -0.28 -24.04 2.46
N LEU A 21 -0.96 -24.26 1.34
CA LEU A 21 -1.91 -25.37 1.21
C LEU A 21 -1.24 -26.73 1.27
N SER A 22 0.00 -26.87 0.82
CA SER A 22 0.70 -28.16 0.78
C SER A 22 0.92 -28.74 2.19
N CYS A 23 1.11 -27.88 3.18
CA CYS A 23 1.33 -28.29 4.58
C CYS A 23 0.24 -27.78 5.53
N LEU A 24 -0.72 -26.98 5.04
CA LEU A 24 -1.71 -26.25 5.83
C LEU A 24 -1.10 -25.38 6.96
N ILE A 25 0.12 -24.88 6.74
CA ILE A 25 0.86 -24.05 7.71
C ILE A 25 0.70 -22.57 7.36
N SER A 26 0.40 -21.73 8.34
CA SER A 26 0.38 -20.27 8.15
C SER A 26 1.80 -19.73 7.92
N LYS A 27 1.99 -19.04 6.78
CA LYS A 27 3.23 -18.32 6.47
C LYS A 27 3.33 -16.99 7.21
N GLY A 28 2.19 -16.43 7.62
CA GLY A 28 2.11 -15.18 8.37
C GLY A 28 0.79 -14.44 8.14
N ALA A 29 0.61 -13.35 8.89
CA ALA A 29 -0.48 -12.41 8.71
C ALA A 29 0.10 -11.01 8.41
N TYR A 30 -0.42 -10.35 7.38
CA TYR A 30 0.03 -9.05 6.92
C TYR A 30 -1.07 -8.03 7.13
N LYS A 31 -0.78 -7.00 7.93
CA LYS A 31 -1.72 -5.93 8.20
C LYS A 31 -1.70 -4.93 7.04
N VAL A 32 -2.77 -4.92 6.24
CA VAL A 32 -2.87 -4.03 5.06
C VAL A 32 -3.38 -2.66 5.48
N CYS A 33 -4.36 -2.62 6.38
CA CYS A 33 -4.93 -1.39 6.89
C CYS A 33 -5.09 -1.39 8.41
N LYS A 34 -5.06 -0.20 9.00
CA LYS A 34 -5.37 0.00 10.43
C LYS A 34 -6.85 0.36 10.53
N ARG A 35 -7.61 -0.47 11.26
CA ARG A 35 -9.04 -0.23 11.62
C ARG A 35 -10.06 -0.38 10.49
N THR A 36 -9.83 -1.26 9.52
CA THR A 36 -10.82 -1.61 8.50
C THR A 36 -10.86 -3.11 8.32
N CYS A 37 -12.03 -3.68 8.04
CA CYS A 37 -12.17 -5.12 7.78
C CYS A 37 -12.01 -5.45 6.30
N VAL A 38 -11.44 -6.61 5.99
CA VAL A 38 -11.39 -7.12 4.61
C VAL A 38 -12.76 -7.72 4.28
N THR A 39 -13.41 -7.19 3.24
CA THR A 39 -14.75 -7.63 2.82
C THR A 39 -14.69 -8.65 1.69
N CYS A 40 -13.86 -8.40 0.67
CA CYS A 40 -13.71 -9.28 -0.48
C CYS A 40 -12.26 -9.31 -0.95
N LEU A 41 -11.91 -10.41 -1.62
CA LEU A 41 -10.60 -10.67 -2.19
C LEU A 41 -10.75 -11.28 -3.57
N VAL A 42 -9.89 -10.86 -4.50
CA VAL A 42 -9.81 -11.48 -5.83
C VAL A 42 -8.36 -11.52 -6.30
N SER A 43 -7.94 -12.64 -6.89
CA SER A 43 -6.63 -12.75 -7.53
C SER A 43 -6.67 -12.07 -8.89
N ILE A 44 -5.76 -11.12 -9.11
CA ILE A 44 -5.56 -10.49 -10.43
C ILE A 44 -4.49 -11.25 -11.20
N SER A 45 -3.40 -11.63 -10.52
CA SER A 45 -2.31 -12.42 -11.08
C SER A 45 -1.81 -13.44 -10.05
N ASN A 46 -0.76 -14.18 -10.40
CA ASN A 46 -0.15 -15.15 -9.48
C ASN A 46 0.47 -14.49 -8.23
N GLU A 47 0.85 -13.22 -8.33
CA GLU A 47 1.55 -12.50 -7.25
C GLU A 47 0.74 -11.32 -6.72
N THR A 48 -0.32 -10.89 -7.41
CA THR A 48 -1.10 -9.71 -7.01
C THR A 48 -2.56 -10.03 -6.73
N VAL A 49 -3.06 -9.49 -5.63
CA VAL A 49 -4.44 -9.63 -5.18
C VAL A 49 -5.07 -8.26 -4.99
N ALA A 50 -6.33 -8.12 -5.40
CA ALA A 50 -7.14 -6.97 -5.04
C ALA A 50 -7.93 -7.27 -3.77
N VAL A 51 -7.96 -6.28 -2.89
CA VAL A 51 -8.58 -6.34 -1.57
C VAL A 51 -9.55 -5.19 -1.45
N SER A 52 -10.81 -5.48 -1.13
CA SER A 52 -11.77 -4.45 -0.72
C SER A 52 -11.92 -4.42 0.80
N PHE A 53 -12.17 -3.21 1.29
CA PHE A 53 -12.39 -2.94 2.70
C PHE A 53 -13.81 -2.42 2.96
N ASP A 54 -14.19 -2.35 4.23
CA ASP A 54 -15.44 -1.74 4.68
C ASP A 54 -15.51 -0.21 4.50
N ASP A 55 -14.36 0.46 4.46
CA ASP A 55 -14.27 1.90 4.19
C ASP A 55 -14.51 2.29 2.72
N GLY A 56 -14.83 1.28 1.90
CA GLY A 56 -15.07 1.36 0.47
C GLY A 56 -13.79 1.36 -0.36
N THR A 57 -12.60 1.37 0.23
CA THR A 57 -11.36 1.38 -0.55
C THR A 57 -11.08 0.02 -1.16
N VAL A 58 -10.62 0.02 -2.41
CA VAL A 58 -10.15 -1.16 -3.12
C VAL A 58 -8.65 -0.96 -3.38
N ARG A 59 -7.84 -1.84 -2.81
CA ARG A 59 -6.38 -1.77 -2.88
C ARG A 59 -5.80 -2.94 -3.64
N LEU A 60 -4.64 -2.71 -4.24
CA LEU A 60 -3.84 -3.72 -4.90
C LEU A 60 -2.67 -4.10 -3.99
N PHE A 61 -2.54 -5.40 -3.71
CA PHE A 61 -1.49 -5.93 -2.85
C PHE A 61 -0.65 -6.95 -3.61
N SER A 62 0.67 -6.84 -3.50
CA SER A 62 1.60 -7.89 -3.94
C SER A 62 1.84 -8.87 -2.80
N LEU A 63 1.70 -10.16 -3.07
CA LEU A 63 1.99 -11.26 -2.16
C LEU A 63 3.50 -11.49 -2.01
N PHE A 64 4.26 -11.24 -3.08
CA PHE A 64 5.71 -11.45 -3.12
C PHE A 64 6.37 -10.31 -3.91
N PRO A 65 7.02 -9.33 -3.25
CA PRO A 65 7.10 -9.12 -1.80
C PRO A 65 5.76 -8.64 -1.21
N ASN A 66 5.48 -9.00 0.06
CA ASN A 66 4.28 -8.59 0.80
C ASN A 66 4.18 -7.05 0.95
N GLN A 67 3.60 -6.40 -0.05
CA GLN A 67 3.62 -4.94 -0.18
C GLN A 67 2.30 -4.42 -0.74
N ASP A 68 1.78 -3.35 -0.11
CA ASP A 68 0.68 -2.55 -0.67
C ASP A 68 1.22 -1.77 -1.88
N ILE A 69 0.70 -2.07 -3.06
CA ILE A 69 1.09 -1.42 -4.32
C ILE A 69 0.43 -0.04 -4.39
N GLY A 70 -0.85 0.03 -4.03
CA GLY A 70 -1.62 1.26 -4.16
C GLY A 70 -3.12 1.05 -4.11
N ILE A 71 -3.82 2.16 -4.28
CA ILE A 71 -5.29 2.22 -4.28
C ILE A 71 -5.75 2.16 -5.74
N ILE A 72 -6.58 1.17 -6.07
CA ILE A 72 -7.20 1.02 -7.39
C ILE A 72 -8.35 2.03 -7.52
N GLY A 73 -9.15 2.15 -6.46
CA GLY A 73 -10.30 3.03 -6.44
C GLY A 73 -11.04 2.98 -5.12
N ARG A 74 -12.17 3.69 -5.07
CA ARG A 74 -13.01 3.78 -3.89
C ARG A 74 -14.48 3.63 -4.26
N VAL A 75 -15.12 2.63 -3.65
CA VAL A 75 -16.55 2.40 -3.61
C VAL A 75 -17.18 3.32 -2.56
N ARG A 76 -18.43 3.73 -2.74
CA ARG A 76 -19.08 4.75 -1.89
C ARG A 76 -19.45 4.20 -0.52
N THR A 77 -19.84 2.93 -0.46
CA THR A 77 -20.15 2.23 0.79
C THR A 77 -19.11 1.14 1.07
N PHE A 78 -19.46 -0.14 0.96
CA PHE A 78 -18.56 -1.28 1.03
C PHE A 78 -18.81 -2.19 -0.18
N SER A 79 -17.75 -2.88 -0.61
CA SER A 79 -17.86 -3.84 -1.69
C SER A 79 -18.44 -5.16 -1.17
N THR A 80 -19.43 -5.71 -1.87
CA THR A 80 -20.03 -7.02 -1.58
C THR A 80 -19.43 -8.15 -2.40
N SER A 81 -18.90 -7.82 -3.58
CA SER A 81 -18.23 -8.77 -4.47
C SER A 81 -17.22 -8.06 -5.36
N LEU A 82 -16.13 -8.76 -5.69
CA LEU A 82 -15.12 -8.31 -6.64
C LEU A 82 -15.00 -9.32 -7.79
N ALA A 83 -14.83 -8.81 -9.01
CA ALA A 83 -14.55 -9.62 -10.19
C ALA A 83 -13.48 -8.94 -11.05
N VAL A 84 -12.62 -9.73 -11.66
CA VAL A 84 -11.57 -9.26 -12.58
C VAL A 84 -11.96 -9.71 -13.99
N SER A 85 -11.77 -8.85 -14.97
CA SER A 85 -11.99 -9.18 -16.37
C SER A 85 -10.98 -10.22 -16.86
N HIS A 86 -11.33 -10.96 -17.91
CA HIS A 86 -10.47 -12.02 -18.44
C HIS A 86 -9.12 -11.49 -18.97
N ASP A 87 -9.08 -10.26 -19.46
CA ASP A 87 -7.86 -9.58 -19.91
C ASP A 87 -7.02 -8.99 -18.76
N GLY A 88 -7.51 -9.07 -17.51
CA GLY A 88 -6.81 -8.54 -16.33
C GLY A 88 -6.70 -7.02 -16.28
N ARG A 89 -7.42 -6.30 -17.15
CA ARG A 89 -7.37 -4.84 -17.23
C ARG A 89 -8.42 -4.16 -16.37
N TRP A 90 -9.58 -4.78 -16.22
CA TRP A 90 -10.71 -4.18 -15.54
C TRP A 90 -11.02 -4.93 -14.25
N LEU A 91 -11.35 -4.18 -13.22
CA LEU A 91 -11.86 -4.70 -11.97
C LEU A 91 -13.26 -4.14 -11.73
N ILE A 92 -14.20 -5.03 -11.47
CA ILE A 92 -15.58 -4.68 -11.13
C ILE A 92 -15.75 -4.89 -9.63
N ALA A 93 -16.22 -3.86 -8.94
CA ALA A 93 -16.64 -3.95 -7.55
C ALA A 93 -18.13 -3.68 -7.44
N ASN A 94 -18.85 -4.54 -6.73
CA ASN A 94 -20.28 -4.34 -6.49
C ASN A 94 -20.51 -3.56 -5.20
N ASP A 95 -21.01 -2.34 -5.32
CA ASP A 95 -21.48 -1.53 -4.21
C ASP A 95 -22.84 -2.05 -3.74
N SER A 96 -23.02 -2.18 -2.42
CA SER A 96 -24.30 -2.63 -1.84
C SER A 96 -25.48 -1.70 -2.18
N PHE A 97 -25.23 -0.43 -2.53
CA PHE A 97 -26.30 0.56 -2.73
C PHE A 97 -26.36 1.14 -4.14
N LEU A 98 -25.21 1.39 -4.76
CA LEU A 98 -25.12 2.12 -6.03
C LEU A 98 -24.90 1.22 -7.25
N GLY A 99 -24.81 -0.09 -7.06
CA GLY A 99 -24.57 -1.08 -8.11
C GLY A 99 -23.09 -1.28 -8.42
N CYS A 100 -22.78 -1.66 -9.65
CA CYS A 100 -21.42 -2.03 -10.05
C CYS A 100 -20.57 -0.82 -10.43
N MET A 101 -19.36 -0.76 -9.87
CA MET A 101 -18.32 0.20 -10.23
C MET A 101 -17.21 -0.52 -11.01
N ILE A 102 -16.67 0.14 -12.02
CA ILE A 102 -15.63 -0.40 -12.89
C ILE A 102 -14.37 0.44 -12.71
N PHE A 103 -13.23 -0.23 -12.51
CA PHE A 103 -11.93 0.38 -12.33
C PHE A 103 -10.95 -0.15 -13.38
N ASP A 104 -10.11 0.72 -13.94
CA ASP A 104 -8.97 0.33 -14.77
C ASP A 104 -7.77 0.04 -13.85
N LEU A 105 -7.21 -1.16 -13.95
CA LEU A 105 -6.04 -1.59 -13.18
C LEU A 105 -4.73 -0.95 -13.68
N GLY A 106 -4.74 -0.26 -14.83
CA GLY A 106 -3.61 0.54 -15.29
C GLY A 106 -3.43 1.85 -14.51
N ASP A 107 -4.49 2.38 -13.90
CA ASP A 107 -4.53 3.72 -13.30
C ASP A 107 -4.34 3.71 -11.77
N VAL A 108 -3.65 2.68 -11.26
CA VAL A 108 -3.46 2.46 -9.82
C VAL A 108 -2.67 3.62 -9.20
N GLN A 109 -3.29 4.27 -8.22
CA GLN A 109 -2.65 5.32 -7.41
C GLN A 109 -1.64 4.67 -6.48
N THR A 110 -0.37 4.61 -6.90
CA THR A 110 0.68 3.96 -6.12
C THR A 110 0.97 4.72 -4.84
N ASN A 111 1.01 4.01 -3.71
CA ASN A 111 1.42 4.56 -2.41
C ASN A 111 2.96 4.68 -2.27
N GLN A 112 3.69 4.75 -3.39
CA GLN A 112 5.12 5.00 -3.28
C GLN A 112 5.31 6.38 -2.64
N PRO A 113 6.19 6.50 -1.63
CA PRO A 113 6.59 7.81 -1.19
C PRO A 113 7.21 8.46 -2.42
N VAL A 114 6.56 9.51 -2.94
CA VAL A 114 7.24 10.46 -3.81
C VAL A 114 8.50 10.79 -3.04
N ARG A 115 9.66 10.28 -3.49
CA ARG A 115 10.95 10.69 -2.94
C ARG A 115 10.91 12.20 -3.03
N LYS A 116 10.67 12.88 -1.90
CA LYS A 116 10.74 14.32 -1.85
C LYS A 116 12.14 14.59 -2.36
N LYS A 117 12.27 15.13 -3.58
CA LYS A 117 13.54 15.72 -4.01
C LYS A 117 13.88 16.65 -2.86
N ILE A 118 14.89 16.29 -2.07
CA ILE A 118 15.48 17.19 -1.11
C ILE A 118 15.85 18.38 -1.97
N ARG A 119 15.06 19.45 -1.90
CA ARG A 119 15.50 20.73 -2.42
C ARG A 119 16.67 21.06 -1.52
N SER A 120 17.88 20.79 -2.00
CA SER A 120 19.09 21.32 -1.42
C SER A 120 19.01 22.84 -1.56
N ASN A 121 18.31 23.49 -0.63
CA ASN A 121 18.59 24.87 -0.30
C ASN A 121 19.87 24.85 0.56
N VAL A 122 20.98 24.42 -0.06
CA VAL A 122 22.29 24.93 0.31
C VAL A 122 22.37 26.26 -0.42
N VAL A 123 21.79 27.27 0.19
CA VAL A 123 22.23 28.64 -0.04
C VAL A 123 22.93 29.00 1.24
N ASP A 124 24.25 28.86 1.21
CA ASP A 124 25.17 29.38 2.21
C ASP A 124 24.81 30.85 2.47
N ARG A 125 24.17 31.12 3.61
CA ARG A 125 24.00 32.46 4.17
C ARG A 125 24.41 32.49 5.63
N GLU A 126 25.38 31.67 5.99
CA GLU A 126 26.14 31.93 7.20
C GLU A 126 27.29 32.86 6.83
N LEU A 127 27.23 34.08 7.37
CA LEU A 127 28.38 34.98 7.33
C LEU A 127 29.51 34.30 8.11
N PRO A 128 30.78 34.40 7.66
CA PRO A 128 31.94 33.78 8.31
C PRO A 128 32.21 34.29 9.74
N SER A 129 31.38 35.19 10.28
CA SER A 129 31.41 35.68 11.64
C SER A 129 30.59 34.85 12.64
N SER A 130 29.88 33.79 12.20
CA SER A 130 29.04 32.98 13.11
C SER A 130 29.78 31.88 13.87
N SER A 131 31.06 31.61 13.56
CA SER A 131 31.84 30.52 14.17
C SER A 131 32.63 30.92 15.44
N GLN A 132 32.19 31.97 16.15
CA GLN A 132 32.83 32.43 17.38
C GLN A 132 31.85 32.19 18.54
N GLU A 133 32.00 31.07 19.23
CA GLU A 133 31.05 30.64 20.27
C GLU A 133 31.29 31.29 21.65
N THR A 134 32.44 31.95 21.88
CA THR A 134 32.75 32.54 23.19
C THR A 134 33.45 33.90 23.09
N LYS A 135 33.11 34.84 24.00
CA LYS A 135 33.71 36.19 24.07
C LYS A 135 35.24 36.19 24.26
N SER A 136 35.84 35.09 24.70
CA SER A 136 37.29 34.96 24.91
C SER A 136 38.09 34.86 23.62
N ASP A 137 37.51 34.32 22.55
CA ASP A 137 38.25 34.04 21.31
C ASP A 137 38.51 35.31 20.49
N PHE A 138 37.69 36.36 20.67
CA PHE A 138 37.81 37.63 19.97
C PHE A 138 39.05 38.46 20.35
N PHE A 139 39.59 38.28 21.57
CA PHE A 139 40.77 39.04 22.06
C PHE A 139 42.08 38.25 21.98
N SER A 140 42.06 37.05 21.41
CA SER A 140 43.25 36.18 21.34
C SER A 140 44.25 36.60 20.25
N SER A 141 43.86 37.50 19.33
CA SER A 141 44.73 37.96 18.23
C SER A 141 45.16 39.43 18.35
N LEU A 142 45.07 40.03 19.54
CA LEU A 142 45.67 41.35 19.82
C LEU A 142 47.06 41.21 20.44
#